data_AF-A0A7C7P1X4-F1
#
_entry.id   AF-A0A7C7P1X4-F1
#
_cell.length_a   1.000
_cell.length_b   1.000
_cell.length_c   1.000
_cell.angle_alpha   90.00
_cell.angle_beta   90.00
_cell.angle_gamma   90.00
#
_symmetry.space_group_name_H-M   'P 1'
#
loop_
_entity.id
_entity.type
_entity.pdbx_description
1 polymer ?
#
loop_
_entity_poly.entity_id
_entity_poly.type
_entity_poly.pdbx_seq_one_letter_code
_entity_poly.pdbx_strand_id
1 'polypeptide(L)'
;MSGKRRGPKRKSVEIMPYAGIQANHCKNPACANFGISYEDDPSDPRYTRSGSTQVTPPLFREPASKANHPALGRPNATLFIQCRLCSGTLPLKNNRAIHSVMKIWKYHPDNQSCPNISCLNHGSPLQTGLYKKNGTTKSGTARWLCKACGKSFVEKAAVRAPRTGEKPYRREDVVMGFVNGLAIRRMQELYGINAASIYHHLEKAYEACVRFHSARMERLPSVLEKRGAVYFSTDRQDLLVNWTDRHKRNAIVVKAVCSVDVDTGFAYRYDVGIDDHNDAQQIHKESIDAEDVDKAYIFRKYPHLFLPSDMSHERRLNAFVEQEIIKARRSDPDISDVQLKYLESHLRQDVELPSFHLTEGTGLPKNSLLIREDYQLYAHYQLLAEQFGFDNDITVVNYSDQESGLRAAFMSAFGEKVKKHQAELYYIRFLKGATREEREAASVRTEKRLSAVMKAQGCSREQAKLILCEIALQGRQKPVGHWSDNWGDHPLETPTEVYKAYSHMTDFGNKPLSIRARYLKKATLHPVDNYFMRVRRRVSQLERGIPTASRDRRIWYGKCFYRPDLVKKVSMVLMTYLNYVSLDGKKTPAEKLGLAKGPVRLRDILFH
;
A
#
# COMPACT_ATOMS: atom_id res chain seq x y z
N MET A 1 -0.79 -55.99 9.27
CA MET A 1 -1.02 -54.61 9.73
C MET A 1 0.31 -53.89 9.90
N SER A 2 0.83 -53.24 8.87
CA SER A 2 2.04 -52.42 8.98
C SER A 2 1.63 -50.94 9.11
N GLY A 3 1.62 -50.46 10.35
CA GLY A 3 1.40 -49.05 10.66
C GLY A 3 2.55 -48.23 10.10
N LYS A 4 2.33 -47.54 8.97
CA LYS A 4 3.23 -46.48 8.51
C LYS A 4 3.21 -45.37 9.56
N ARG A 5 4.23 -45.35 10.43
CA ARG A 5 4.56 -44.18 11.27
C ARG A 5 4.76 -43.00 10.31
N ARG A 6 3.81 -42.05 10.31
CA ARG A 6 3.97 -40.76 9.61
C ARG A 6 5.15 -40.06 10.27
N GLY A 7 6.25 -39.90 9.53
CA GLY A 7 7.39 -39.10 9.97
C GLY A 7 6.96 -37.68 10.35
N PRO A 8 7.80 -36.92 11.08
CA PRO A 8 7.48 -35.56 11.50
C PRO A 8 7.10 -34.73 10.26
N LYS A 9 5.89 -34.16 10.27
CA LYS A 9 5.45 -33.23 9.22
C LYS A 9 6.44 -32.06 9.20
N ARG A 10 7.16 -31.88 8.10
CA ARG A 10 8.06 -30.73 7.91
C ARG A 10 7.23 -29.44 8.03
N LYS A 11 7.64 -28.52 8.92
CA LYS A 11 7.08 -27.16 9.01
C LYS A 11 7.16 -26.50 7.62
N SER A 12 6.10 -25.83 7.18
CA SER A 12 6.11 -25.09 5.91
C SER A 12 7.04 -23.88 6.03
N VAL A 13 8.02 -23.82 5.12
CA VAL A 13 9.08 -22.80 5.14
C VAL A 13 8.50 -21.42 4.78
N GLU A 14 7.34 -21.39 4.15
CA GLU A 14 6.59 -20.21 3.68
C GLU A 14 6.00 -19.38 4.84
N ILE A 15 5.63 -20.04 5.94
CA ILE A 15 4.95 -19.43 7.11
C ILE A 15 5.97 -18.97 8.18
N MET A 16 7.16 -19.57 8.19
CA MET A 16 8.21 -19.27 9.16
C MET A 16 8.74 -17.84 9.00
N PRO A 17 9.32 -17.25 10.07
CA PRO A 17 9.95 -15.94 9.97
C PRO A 17 11.02 -15.91 8.88
N TYR A 18 11.08 -14.82 8.12
CA TYR A 18 12.03 -14.68 7.02
C TYR A 18 12.50 -13.24 6.87
N ALA A 19 13.81 -13.01 6.89
CA ALA A 19 14.43 -11.69 6.76
C ALA A 19 13.84 -10.64 7.73
N GLY A 20 13.60 -11.04 8.99
CA GLY A 20 12.99 -10.18 10.01
C GLY A 20 11.47 -10.03 9.92
N ILE A 21 10.83 -10.65 8.92
CA ILE A 21 9.38 -10.55 8.69
C ILE A 21 8.69 -11.76 9.30
N GLN A 22 7.66 -11.50 10.12
CA GLN A 22 6.68 -12.49 10.52
C GLN A 22 5.29 -11.86 10.56
N ALA A 23 4.47 -12.16 9.54
CA ALA A 23 3.09 -11.68 9.45
C ALA A 23 2.08 -12.56 10.20
N ASN A 24 2.41 -13.82 10.46
CA ASN A 24 1.49 -14.83 10.99
C ASN A 24 1.50 -14.84 12.52
N HIS A 25 0.76 -13.90 13.12
CA HIS A 25 0.54 -13.80 14.57
C HIS A 25 -0.79 -13.11 14.87
N CYS A 26 -1.27 -13.18 16.11
CA CYS A 26 -2.47 -12.45 16.52
C CYS A 26 -2.30 -10.93 16.31
N LYS A 27 -3.28 -10.28 15.67
CA LYS A 27 -3.30 -8.83 15.38
C LYS A 27 -4.20 -8.04 16.34
N ASN A 28 -4.76 -8.70 17.35
CA ASN A 28 -5.48 -8.02 18.42
C ASN A 28 -4.48 -7.53 19.46
N PRO A 29 -4.20 -6.21 19.56
CA PRO A 29 -3.20 -5.69 20.47
C PRO A 29 -3.49 -6.01 21.95
N ALA A 30 -4.76 -6.11 22.35
CA ALA A 30 -5.16 -6.42 23.71
C ALA A 30 -5.00 -7.92 24.09
N CYS A 31 -4.65 -8.78 23.13
CA CYS A 31 -4.51 -10.21 23.37
C CYS A 31 -3.10 -10.56 23.85
N ALA A 32 -2.97 -11.45 24.83
CA ALA A 32 -1.66 -11.95 25.28
C ALA A 32 -0.86 -12.66 24.17
N ASN A 33 -1.53 -13.16 23.12
CA ASN A 33 -0.87 -13.74 21.93
C ASN A 33 -0.47 -12.69 20.88
N PHE A 34 -0.65 -11.39 21.14
CA PHE A 34 -0.28 -10.33 20.19
C PHE A 34 1.23 -10.34 19.89
N GLY A 35 1.58 -10.35 18.61
CA GLY A 35 2.98 -10.39 18.17
C GLY A 35 3.72 -11.68 18.53
N ILE A 36 3.02 -12.74 18.97
CA ILE A 36 3.62 -14.05 19.20
C ILE A 36 3.43 -14.89 17.92
N SER A 37 4.54 -15.32 17.34
CA SER A 37 4.56 -16.00 16.05
C SER A 37 3.84 -17.34 16.07
N TYR A 38 3.09 -17.64 15.01
CA TYR A 38 2.67 -18.99 14.68
C TYR A 38 3.80 -19.73 13.95
N GLU A 39 4.17 -20.92 14.42
CA GLU A 39 5.30 -21.69 13.89
C GLU A 39 4.91 -22.91 13.05
N ASP A 40 3.71 -22.90 12.46
CA ASP A 40 3.16 -24.01 11.67
C ASP A 40 3.17 -25.36 12.39
N ASP A 41 2.94 -25.32 13.70
CA ASP A 41 2.82 -26.49 14.55
C ASP A 41 1.34 -26.82 14.80
N PRO A 42 0.85 -28.02 14.43
CA PRO A 42 -0.51 -28.45 14.76
C PRO A 42 -0.80 -28.52 16.26
N SER A 43 0.24 -28.67 17.08
CA SER A 43 0.15 -28.70 18.54
C SER A 43 0.34 -27.33 19.21
N ASP A 44 0.41 -26.24 18.43
CA ASP A 44 0.56 -24.89 18.97
C ASP A 44 -0.58 -24.58 19.97
N PRO A 45 -0.27 -24.28 21.24
CA PRO A 45 -1.28 -24.02 22.27
C PRO A 45 -1.99 -22.67 22.07
N ARG A 46 -1.46 -21.79 21.21
CA ARG A 46 -1.96 -20.42 21.00
C ARG A 46 -2.88 -20.32 19.79
N TYR A 47 -2.69 -21.19 18.80
CA TYR A 47 -3.35 -21.09 17.50
C TYR A 47 -3.95 -22.42 17.05
N THR A 48 -5.09 -22.32 16.39
CA THR A 48 -5.66 -23.42 15.62
C THR A 48 -5.57 -23.07 14.14
N ARG A 49 -4.94 -23.94 13.35
CA ARG A 49 -4.86 -23.77 11.90
C ARG A 49 -6.05 -24.46 11.24
N SER A 50 -6.75 -23.72 10.40
CA SER A 50 -7.88 -24.19 9.61
C SER A 50 -7.70 -23.75 8.15
N GLY A 51 -8.41 -24.40 7.22
CA GLY A 51 -8.24 -24.17 5.80
C GLY A 51 -7.81 -25.42 5.02
N SER A 52 -8.08 -25.40 3.71
CA SER A 52 -7.62 -26.39 2.75
C SER A 52 -6.22 -26.03 2.24
N THR A 53 -5.35 -27.03 2.11
CA THR A 53 -4.06 -26.87 1.42
C THR A 53 -4.18 -27.09 -0.10
N GLN A 54 -5.31 -27.61 -0.56
CA GLN A 54 -5.61 -27.88 -1.97
C GLN A 54 -6.50 -26.77 -2.55
N VAL A 55 -6.25 -26.42 -3.82
CA VAL A 55 -7.14 -25.53 -4.57
C VAL A 55 -8.49 -26.22 -4.77
N THR A 56 -9.57 -25.49 -4.55
CA THR A 56 -10.90 -25.98 -4.92
C THR A 56 -11.01 -25.87 -6.44
N PRO A 57 -11.17 -26.96 -7.20
CA PRO A 57 -11.45 -26.85 -8.64
C PRO A 57 -12.72 -26.01 -8.82
N PRO A 58 -12.82 -25.18 -9.88
CA PRO A 58 -14.05 -24.47 -10.16
C PRO A 58 -15.20 -25.47 -10.22
N LEU A 59 -16.24 -25.26 -9.42
CA LEU A 59 -17.47 -26.02 -9.54
C LEU A 59 -18.03 -25.81 -10.95
N PHE A 60 -17.82 -26.80 -11.82
CA PHE A 60 -18.53 -26.94 -13.10
C PHE A 60 -20.00 -27.38 -12.92
N ARG A 61 -20.47 -27.53 -11.67
CA ARG A 61 -21.85 -27.88 -11.32
C ARG A 61 -22.46 -26.87 -10.37
N GLU A 62 -23.71 -26.51 -10.63
CA GLU A 62 -24.54 -25.75 -9.69
C GLU A 62 -24.61 -26.47 -8.33
N PRO A 63 -24.35 -25.77 -7.22
CA PRO A 63 -24.46 -26.36 -5.90
C PRO A 63 -25.92 -26.54 -5.51
N ALA A 64 -26.22 -27.69 -4.90
CA ALA A 64 -27.58 -28.10 -4.51
C ALA A 64 -28.18 -27.29 -3.33
N SER A 65 -27.48 -26.30 -2.77
CA SER A 65 -28.01 -25.48 -1.66
C SER A 65 -27.46 -24.04 -1.64
N LYS A 66 -28.30 -23.10 -1.13
CA LYS A 66 -27.96 -21.69 -0.93
C LYS A 66 -26.79 -21.45 0.04
N ALA A 67 -26.46 -22.42 0.91
CA ALA A 67 -25.35 -22.35 1.86
C ALA A 67 -23.97 -22.58 1.21
N ASN A 68 -23.93 -23.08 -0.03
CA ASN A 68 -22.72 -23.36 -0.78
C ASN A 68 -22.69 -22.53 -2.07
N HIS A 69 -22.80 -21.20 -1.98
CA HIS A 69 -22.79 -20.37 -3.18
C HIS A 69 -21.47 -20.55 -3.95
N PRO A 70 -21.47 -20.81 -5.27
CA PRO A 70 -20.26 -21.18 -6.02
C PRO A 70 -19.24 -20.04 -6.14
N ALA A 71 -19.61 -18.83 -5.70
CA ALA A 71 -18.69 -17.70 -5.51
C ALA A 71 -17.85 -17.76 -4.23
N LEU A 72 -18.38 -18.42 -3.19
CA LEU A 72 -17.76 -18.51 -1.88
C LEU A 72 -16.73 -19.64 -1.82
N GLY A 73 -16.48 -20.35 -2.91
CA GLY A 73 -15.63 -21.54 -2.92
C GLY A 73 -16.18 -22.62 -1.97
N ARG A 74 -15.37 -23.61 -1.61
CA ARG A 74 -15.68 -24.43 -0.43
C ARG A 74 -15.49 -23.59 0.84
N PRO A 75 -16.28 -23.83 1.90
CA PRO A 75 -15.92 -23.35 3.24
C PRO A 75 -14.46 -23.73 3.54
N ASN A 76 -13.67 -22.78 4.04
CA ASN A 76 -12.24 -22.96 4.36
C ASN A 76 -11.29 -23.10 3.15
N ALA A 77 -11.54 -22.43 2.01
CA ALA A 77 -10.61 -22.41 0.88
C ALA A 77 -9.29 -21.66 1.18
N THR A 78 -9.35 -20.59 1.98
CA THR A 78 -8.18 -19.84 2.45
C THR A 78 -7.62 -20.46 3.73
N LEU A 79 -6.30 -20.54 3.83
CA LEU A 79 -5.62 -20.95 5.06
C LEU A 79 -5.60 -19.80 6.04
N PHE A 80 -6.03 -20.06 7.27
CA PHE A 80 -6.02 -19.09 8.35
C PHE A 80 -5.65 -19.73 9.68
N ILE A 81 -5.20 -18.90 10.61
CA ILE A 81 -5.05 -19.25 12.01
C ILE A 81 -6.12 -18.54 12.83
N GLN A 82 -6.65 -19.26 13.81
CA GLN A 82 -7.52 -18.69 14.82
C GLN A 82 -6.76 -18.64 16.15
N CYS A 83 -6.72 -17.47 16.78
CA CYS A 83 -6.15 -17.32 18.11
C CYS A 83 -7.06 -17.99 19.14
N ARG A 84 -6.54 -18.88 19.98
CA ARG A 84 -7.33 -19.58 21.01
C ARG A 84 -7.73 -18.70 22.19
N LEU A 85 -7.08 -17.54 22.38
CA LEU A 85 -7.38 -16.62 23.48
C LEU A 85 -8.46 -15.59 23.11
N CYS A 86 -8.29 -14.89 22.00
CA CYS A 86 -9.23 -13.85 21.59
C CYS A 86 -10.16 -14.26 20.44
N SER A 87 -10.09 -15.52 20.00
CA SER A 87 -10.87 -16.08 18.88
C SER A 87 -10.68 -15.40 17.52
N GLY A 88 -9.76 -14.43 17.41
CA GLY A 88 -9.51 -13.68 16.19
C GLY A 88 -8.97 -14.57 15.08
N THR A 89 -9.53 -14.44 13.88
CA THR A 89 -9.15 -15.19 12.68
C THR A 89 -8.23 -14.35 11.78
N LEU A 90 -7.16 -14.99 11.30
CA LEU A 90 -6.10 -14.33 10.55
C LEU A 90 -5.70 -15.16 9.33
N PRO A 91 -5.91 -14.65 8.11
CA PRO A 91 -5.40 -15.27 6.89
C PRO A 91 -3.88 -15.44 6.97
N LEU A 92 -3.39 -16.65 6.66
CA LEU A 92 -1.95 -16.91 6.62
C LEU A 92 -1.30 -16.22 5.42
N LYS A 93 -0.14 -15.61 5.64
CA LYS A 93 0.66 -14.92 4.62
C LYS A 93 2.03 -15.60 4.45
N ASN A 94 2.54 -15.55 3.23
CA ASN A 94 3.87 -16.05 2.91
C ASN A 94 4.92 -14.94 3.18
N ASN A 95 5.74 -15.12 4.23
CA ASN A 95 6.70 -14.09 4.65
C ASN A 95 7.78 -13.83 3.58
N ARG A 96 8.19 -14.86 2.82
CA ARG A 96 9.13 -14.72 1.71
C ARG A 96 8.56 -13.86 0.60
N ALA A 97 7.27 -13.98 0.33
CA ALA A 97 6.60 -13.22 -0.71
C ALA A 97 6.43 -11.74 -0.33
N ILE A 98 6.17 -11.44 0.95
CA ILE A 98 6.24 -10.05 1.46
C ILE A 98 7.64 -9.48 1.20
N HIS A 99 8.69 -10.23 1.56
CA HIS A 99 10.07 -9.82 1.30
C HIS A 99 10.39 -9.66 -0.19
N SER A 100 9.84 -10.49 -1.08
CA SER A 100 9.97 -10.35 -2.53
C SER A 100 9.39 -9.03 -3.03
N VAL A 101 8.21 -8.63 -2.55
CA VAL A 101 7.63 -7.31 -2.87
C VAL A 101 8.52 -6.18 -2.36
N MET A 102 9.05 -6.29 -1.15
CA MET A 102 10.01 -5.32 -0.62
C MET A 102 11.25 -5.19 -1.52
N LYS A 103 11.78 -6.31 -2.02
CA LYS A 103 12.91 -6.32 -2.95
C LYS A 103 12.60 -5.61 -4.27
N ILE A 104 11.41 -5.86 -4.84
CA ILE A 104 10.94 -5.18 -6.06
C ILE A 104 10.92 -3.65 -5.85
N TRP A 105 10.46 -3.18 -4.68
CA TRP A 105 10.37 -1.74 -4.38
C TRP A 105 11.66 -1.12 -3.83
N LYS A 106 12.63 -1.92 -3.38
CA LYS A 106 14.00 -1.47 -3.03
C LYS A 106 14.94 -1.42 -4.23
N TYR A 107 14.45 -1.65 -5.45
CA TYR A 107 15.25 -1.53 -6.66
C TYR A 107 16.01 -0.20 -6.71
N HIS A 108 17.31 -0.27 -7.04
CA HIS A 108 18.16 0.88 -7.26
C HIS A 108 18.87 0.78 -8.61
N PRO A 109 18.89 1.86 -9.43
CA PRO A 109 19.39 1.79 -10.80
C PRO A 109 20.90 1.62 -10.92
N ASP A 110 21.68 1.85 -9.85
CA ASP A 110 23.15 1.84 -9.91
C ASP A 110 23.79 0.46 -9.81
N ASN A 111 22.99 -0.59 -9.62
CA ASN A 111 23.50 -1.95 -9.38
C ASN A 111 24.53 -2.01 -8.24
N GLN A 112 24.32 -1.26 -7.17
CA GLN A 112 25.11 -1.34 -5.92
C GLN A 112 24.82 -2.61 -5.09
N SER A 113 24.08 -3.56 -5.68
CA SER A 113 23.85 -4.91 -5.20
C SER A 113 23.54 -5.81 -6.40
N CYS A 114 23.35 -7.10 -6.17
CA CYS A 114 22.96 -8.04 -7.21
C CYS A 114 21.72 -7.54 -7.97
N PRO A 115 21.74 -7.33 -9.30
CA PRO A 115 20.59 -6.81 -10.04
C PRO A 115 19.50 -7.87 -10.31
N ASN A 116 19.72 -9.12 -9.90
CA ASN A 116 18.66 -10.13 -9.91
C ASN A 116 17.81 -9.96 -8.65
N ILE A 117 16.61 -9.39 -8.79
CA ILE A 117 15.71 -9.09 -7.67
C ILE A 117 15.34 -10.35 -6.87
N SER A 118 15.21 -11.49 -7.55
CA SER A 118 14.91 -12.78 -6.92
C SER A 118 16.11 -13.40 -6.18
N CYS A 119 17.31 -12.81 -6.27
CA CYS A 119 18.50 -13.31 -5.59
C CYS A 119 18.50 -12.96 -4.11
N LEU A 120 19.03 -13.85 -3.26
CA LEU A 120 19.24 -13.59 -1.83
C LEU A 120 20.12 -12.35 -1.58
N ASN A 121 21.18 -12.16 -2.38
CA ASN A 121 22.10 -11.03 -2.25
C ASN A 121 21.52 -9.70 -2.80
N HIS A 122 20.33 -9.69 -3.42
CA HIS A 122 19.71 -8.43 -3.85
C HIS A 122 19.43 -7.51 -2.66
N GLY A 123 19.79 -6.23 -2.80
CA GLY A 123 19.72 -5.24 -1.71
C GLY A 123 20.90 -5.29 -0.72
N SER A 124 21.79 -6.29 -0.81
CA SER A 124 23.02 -6.33 -0.01
C SER A 124 24.15 -5.56 -0.71
N PRO A 125 24.81 -4.60 -0.04
CA PRO A 125 25.85 -3.75 -0.65
C PRO A 125 27.04 -4.54 -1.22
N LEU A 126 27.68 -4.02 -2.27
CA LEU A 126 28.84 -4.67 -2.92
C LEU A 126 30.06 -4.83 -2.01
N GLN A 127 30.17 -4.00 -0.98
CA GLN A 127 31.24 -4.03 0.02
C GLN A 127 31.19 -5.28 0.91
N THR A 128 30.13 -6.08 0.80
CA THR A 128 30.01 -7.36 1.49
C THR A 128 30.86 -8.45 0.81
N GLY A 129 31.27 -9.47 1.57
CA GLY A 129 31.97 -10.66 1.04
C GLY A 129 31.13 -11.53 0.07
N LEU A 130 29.90 -11.10 -0.26
CA LEU A 130 28.93 -11.79 -1.10
C LEU A 130 29.21 -11.68 -2.61
N TYR A 131 30.15 -10.82 -3.01
CA TYR A 131 30.47 -10.54 -4.40
C TYR A 131 31.96 -10.77 -4.69
N LYS A 132 32.28 -11.07 -5.95
CA LYS A 132 33.66 -11.18 -6.44
C LYS A 132 33.88 -10.21 -7.59
N LYS A 133 34.99 -9.47 -7.60
CA LYS A 133 35.39 -8.68 -8.78
C LYS A 133 35.75 -9.63 -9.93
N ASN A 134 35.17 -9.41 -11.10
CA ASN A 134 35.27 -10.24 -12.29
C ASN A 134 35.75 -9.42 -13.51
N GLY A 135 36.89 -8.75 -13.32
CA GLY A 135 37.49 -7.86 -14.30
C GLY A 135 36.86 -6.46 -14.34
N THR A 136 37.22 -5.71 -15.38
CA THR A 136 36.78 -4.34 -15.62
C THR A 136 36.25 -4.21 -17.04
N THR A 137 35.36 -3.25 -17.28
CA THR A 137 34.95 -2.86 -18.63
C THR A 137 36.06 -2.09 -19.34
N LYS A 138 35.92 -1.87 -20.66
CA LYS A 138 36.82 -1.00 -21.44
C LYS A 138 36.93 0.43 -20.87
N SER A 139 35.90 0.88 -20.16
CA SER A 139 35.84 2.17 -19.49
C SER A 139 36.40 2.16 -18.05
N GLY A 140 37.02 1.06 -17.61
CA GLY A 140 37.61 0.93 -16.27
C GLY A 140 36.60 0.61 -15.16
N THR A 141 35.31 0.45 -15.45
CA THR A 141 34.28 0.19 -14.45
C THR A 141 34.35 -1.26 -13.97
N ALA A 142 34.32 -1.48 -12.65
CA ALA A 142 34.40 -2.82 -12.07
C ALA A 142 33.20 -3.68 -12.48
N ARG A 143 33.48 -4.90 -12.95
CA ARG A 143 32.47 -5.94 -13.13
C ARG A 143 32.45 -6.80 -11.89
N TRP A 144 31.26 -7.08 -11.39
CA TRP A 144 31.02 -7.92 -10.22
C TRP A 144 30.38 -9.24 -10.64
N LEU A 145 30.62 -10.27 -9.84
CA LEU A 145 29.98 -11.59 -9.92
C LEU A 145 29.31 -11.85 -8.57
N CYS A 146 27.99 -12.07 -8.58
CA CYS A 146 27.26 -12.47 -7.40
C CYS A 146 27.58 -13.93 -7.03
N LYS A 147 28.05 -14.20 -5.81
CA LYS A 147 28.37 -15.57 -5.37
C LYS A 147 27.13 -16.45 -5.15
N ALA A 148 25.95 -15.86 -4.96
CA ALA A 148 24.72 -16.62 -4.72
C ALA A 148 24.00 -17.06 -6.00
N CYS A 149 23.94 -16.20 -7.03
CA CYS A 149 23.22 -16.53 -8.28
C CYS A 149 24.12 -16.61 -9.52
N GLY A 150 25.43 -16.37 -9.38
CA GLY A 150 26.38 -16.38 -10.51
C GLY A 150 26.20 -15.24 -11.51
N LYS A 151 25.25 -14.32 -11.32
CA LYS A 151 25.02 -13.22 -12.27
C LYS A 151 26.19 -12.26 -12.24
N SER A 152 26.74 -11.95 -13.42
CA SER A 152 27.73 -10.90 -13.58
C SER A 152 27.08 -9.58 -14.00
N PHE A 153 27.52 -8.48 -13.42
CA PHE A 153 26.98 -7.16 -13.66
C PHE A 153 28.02 -6.06 -13.47
N VAL A 154 27.72 -4.86 -13.92
CA VAL A 154 28.60 -3.69 -13.80
C VAL A 154 27.88 -2.65 -12.96
N GLU A 155 28.63 -2.03 -12.05
CA GLU A 155 28.16 -0.85 -11.31
C GLU A 155 27.87 0.26 -12.33
N LYS A 156 26.66 0.78 -12.34
CA LYS A 156 26.32 1.90 -13.23
C LYS A 156 26.81 3.17 -12.54
N ALA A 157 27.66 3.92 -13.23
CA ALA A 157 28.08 5.24 -12.75
C ALA A 157 26.86 6.15 -12.58
N ALA A 158 26.82 6.91 -11.48
CA ALA A 158 25.75 7.87 -11.19
C ALA A 158 25.60 8.89 -12.35
N VAL A 159 26.72 9.30 -12.93
CA VAL A 159 26.76 10.23 -14.07
C VAL A 159 27.54 9.60 -15.22
N ARG A 160 26.96 9.63 -16.43
CA ARG A 160 27.71 9.43 -17.68
C ARG A 160 27.75 10.73 -18.45
N ALA A 161 28.88 11.00 -19.12
CA ALA A 161 28.94 12.08 -20.09
C ALA A 161 27.83 11.89 -21.15
N PRO A 162 27.15 12.97 -21.56
CA PRO A 162 26.18 12.90 -22.65
C PRO A 162 26.88 12.42 -23.92
N ARG A 163 26.22 11.54 -24.67
CA ARG A 163 26.74 11.13 -25.98
C ARG A 163 26.55 12.27 -26.99
N THR A 164 27.38 12.31 -28.02
CA THR A 164 27.23 13.25 -29.14
C THR A 164 25.79 13.23 -29.67
N GLY A 165 25.13 14.39 -29.71
CA GLY A 165 23.73 14.54 -30.14
C GLY A 165 22.66 14.29 -29.07
N GLU A 166 23.01 13.81 -27.89
CA GLU A 166 22.08 13.71 -26.76
C GLU A 166 21.73 15.13 -26.28
N LYS A 167 20.45 15.40 -26.02
CA LYS A 167 19.95 16.70 -25.52
C LYS A 167 19.45 16.56 -24.08
N PRO A 168 20.33 16.44 -23.07
CA PRO A 168 19.94 16.20 -21.68
C PRO A 168 18.91 17.21 -21.16
N TYR A 169 19.01 18.48 -21.55
CA TYR A 169 18.11 19.55 -21.12
C TYR A 169 16.62 19.27 -21.43
N ARG A 170 16.31 18.52 -22.51
CA ARG A 170 14.94 18.10 -22.85
C ARG A 170 14.31 17.18 -21.82
N ARG A 171 15.11 16.58 -20.92
CA ARG A 171 14.61 15.78 -19.79
C ARG A 171 13.75 16.62 -18.86
N GLU A 172 14.15 17.86 -18.61
CA GLU A 172 13.40 18.80 -17.77
C GLU A 172 12.05 19.13 -18.42
N ASP A 173 12.03 19.44 -19.71
CA ASP A 173 10.81 19.67 -20.51
C ASP A 173 9.84 18.49 -20.43
N VAL A 174 10.35 17.26 -20.59
CA VAL A 174 9.54 16.03 -20.54
C VAL A 174 8.94 15.82 -19.15
N VAL A 175 9.73 15.98 -18.08
CA VAL A 175 9.23 15.86 -16.71
C VAL A 175 8.16 16.90 -16.44
N MET A 176 8.41 18.17 -16.81
CA MET A 176 7.45 19.24 -16.68
C MET A 176 6.19 18.99 -17.51
N GLY A 177 6.31 18.36 -18.67
CA GLY A 177 5.16 17.95 -19.47
C GLY A 177 4.29 16.93 -18.75
N PHE A 178 4.90 15.88 -18.17
CA PHE A 178 4.16 14.87 -17.42
C PHE A 178 3.49 15.42 -16.16
N VAL A 179 4.21 16.16 -15.31
CA VAL A 179 3.67 16.66 -14.03
C VAL A 179 2.70 17.83 -14.18
N ASN A 180 2.53 18.37 -15.39
CA ASN A 180 1.50 19.37 -15.71
C ASN A 180 0.45 18.83 -16.68
N GLY A 181 0.33 17.50 -16.80
CA GLY A 181 -0.80 16.84 -17.43
C GLY A 181 -0.78 16.82 -18.96
N LEU A 182 0.36 17.09 -19.61
CA LEU A 182 0.47 17.03 -21.07
C LEU A 182 0.40 15.58 -21.56
N ALA A 183 -0.41 15.37 -22.60
CA ALA A 183 -0.42 14.12 -23.33
C ALA A 183 0.88 13.95 -24.15
N ILE A 184 1.27 12.70 -24.42
CA ILE A 184 2.51 12.39 -25.16
C ILE A 184 2.52 13.08 -26.54
N ARG A 185 1.42 13.03 -27.29
CA ARG A 185 1.30 13.72 -28.59
C ARG A 185 1.57 15.21 -28.47
N ARG A 186 1.03 15.86 -27.42
CA ARG A 186 1.24 17.29 -27.18
C ARG A 186 2.69 17.62 -26.83
N MET A 187 3.36 16.74 -26.08
CA MET A 187 4.81 16.86 -25.83
C MET A 187 5.63 16.71 -27.12
N GLN A 188 5.22 15.83 -28.04
CA GLN A 188 5.91 15.70 -29.33
C GLN A 188 5.80 16.98 -30.16
N GLU A 189 4.61 17.57 -30.23
CA GLU A 189 4.35 18.84 -30.92
C GLU A 189 5.15 20.00 -30.31
N LEU A 190 5.07 20.19 -28.99
CA LEU A 190 5.67 21.34 -28.31
C LEU A 190 7.20 21.27 -28.26
N TYR A 191 7.75 20.08 -28.05
CA TYR A 191 9.19 19.92 -27.83
C TYR A 191 9.95 19.44 -29.08
N GLY A 192 9.24 19.10 -30.16
CA GLY A 192 9.85 18.63 -31.41
C GLY A 192 10.64 17.31 -31.23
N ILE A 193 10.19 16.43 -30.33
CA ILE A 193 10.82 15.14 -30.06
C ILE A 193 9.85 13.99 -30.35
N ASN A 194 10.38 12.82 -30.73
CA ASN A 194 9.55 11.64 -30.94
C ASN A 194 9.14 10.97 -29.61
N ALA A 195 8.12 10.12 -29.64
CA ALA A 195 7.63 9.40 -28.46
C ALA A 195 8.71 8.52 -27.80
N ALA A 196 9.59 7.89 -28.60
CA ALA A 196 10.69 7.08 -28.07
C ALA A 196 11.65 7.91 -27.20
N SER A 197 11.94 9.14 -27.61
CA SER A 197 12.77 10.09 -26.86
C SER A 197 12.08 10.54 -25.57
N ILE A 198 10.76 10.76 -25.60
CA ILE A 198 9.96 11.05 -24.40
C ILE A 198 10.09 9.91 -23.37
N TYR A 199 9.89 8.66 -23.81
CA TYR A 199 10.04 7.50 -22.93
C TYR A 199 11.47 7.35 -22.40
N HIS A 200 12.48 7.60 -23.25
CA HIS A 200 13.88 7.56 -22.84
C HIS A 200 14.19 8.62 -21.78
N HIS A 201 13.73 9.86 -21.97
CA HIS A 201 13.93 10.93 -21.00
C HIS A 201 13.18 10.67 -19.68
N LEU A 202 11.96 10.12 -19.75
CA LEU A 202 11.23 9.71 -18.56
C LEU A 202 11.95 8.60 -17.80
N GLU A 203 12.50 7.59 -18.48
CA GLU A 203 13.32 6.55 -17.86
C GLU A 203 14.50 7.16 -17.11
N LYS A 204 15.22 8.08 -17.75
CA LYS A 204 16.36 8.75 -17.12
C LYS A 204 15.97 9.66 -15.96
N ALA A 205 14.83 10.33 -16.05
CA ALA A 205 14.28 11.09 -14.94
C ALA A 205 13.87 10.18 -13.78
N TYR A 206 13.26 9.04 -14.06
CA TYR A 206 12.92 8.04 -13.06
C TYR A 206 14.17 7.52 -12.33
N GLU A 207 15.21 7.08 -13.06
CA GLU A 207 16.46 6.62 -12.46
C GLU A 207 17.09 7.71 -11.56
N ALA A 208 17.11 8.97 -12.01
CA ALA A 208 17.60 10.11 -11.23
C ALA A 208 16.77 10.37 -9.96
N CYS A 209 15.44 10.36 -10.08
CA CYS A 209 14.55 10.53 -8.93
C CYS A 209 14.70 9.39 -7.90
N VAL A 210 14.91 8.14 -8.33
CA VAL A 210 15.17 7.01 -7.42
C VAL A 210 16.47 7.23 -6.64
N ARG A 211 17.56 7.63 -7.31
CA ARG A 211 18.85 7.95 -6.64
C ARG A 211 18.68 9.08 -5.63
N PHE A 212 18.09 10.18 -6.08
CA PHE A 212 17.89 11.36 -5.26
C PHE A 212 17.02 11.03 -4.03
N HIS A 213 15.91 10.32 -4.23
CA HIS A 213 15.03 9.92 -3.13
C HIS A 213 15.76 9.00 -2.15
N SER A 214 16.48 7.97 -2.64
CA SER A 214 17.25 7.06 -1.79
C SER A 214 18.24 7.81 -0.90
N ALA A 215 19.07 8.69 -1.49
CA ALA A 215 20.05 9.48 -0.75
C ALA A 215 19.41 10.44 0.29
N ARG A 216 18.22 10.96 0.02
CA ARG A 216 17.50 11.82 0.98
C ARG A 216 16.88 11.01 2.12
N MET A 217 16.38 9.82 1.83
CA MET A 217 15.72 8.96 2.81
C MET A 217 16.70 8.40 3.86
N GLU A 218 17.99 8.31 3.55
CA GLU A 218 19.03 7.98 4.56
C GLU A 218 19.04 8.96 5.75
N ARG A 219 18.64 10.21 5.53
CA ARG A 219 18.57 11.23 6.59
C ARG A 219 17.26 11.23 7.35
N LEU A 220 16.23 10.55 6.84
CA LEU A 220 14.89 10.60 7.40
C LEU A 220 14.83 10.17 8.88
N PRO A 221 15.45 9.05 9.30
CA PRO A 221 15.42 8.64 10.71
C PRO A 221 15.88 9.74 11.66
N SER A 222 16.99 10.42 11.34
CA SER A 222 17.54 11.52 12.16
C SER A 222 16.64 12.76 12.21
N VAL A 223 15.87 13.02 11.15
CA VAL A 223 14.91 14.13 11.10
C VAL A 223 13.69 13.80 11.95
N LEU A 224 13.20 12.57 11.86
CA LEU A 224 12.04 12.11 12.62
C LEU A 224 12.36 11.96 14.11
N GLU A 225 13.57 11.53 14.47
CA GLU A 225 14.04 11.46 15.84
C GLU A 225 13.98 12.83 16.53
N LYS A 226 14.47 13.89 15.87
CA LYS A 226 14.37 15.27 16.37
C LYS A 226 12.93 15.76 16.54
N ARG A 227 12.00 15.23 15.74
CA ARG A 227 10.58 15.55 15.83
C ARG A 227 9.88 14.78 16.96
N GLY A 228 10.43 13.64 17.39
CA GLY A 228 9.90 12.77 18.45
C GLY A 228 8.64 11.98 18.09
N ALA A 229 7.83 12.45 17.13
CA ALA A 229 6.64 11.77 16.66
C ALA A 229 6.39 11.94 15.16
N VAL A 230 5.82 10.90 14.55
CA VAL A 230 5.42 10.87 13.15
C VAL A 230 3.90 10.69 13.08
N TYR A 231 3.24 11.61 12.39
CA TYR A 231 1.80 11.53 12.13
C TYR A 231 1.63 11.34 10.62
N PHE A 232 1.03 10.24 10.19
CA PHE A 232 0.86 9.98 8.77
C PHE A 232 -0.47 9.29 8.48
N SER A 233 -1.05 9.63 7.34
CA SER A 233 -2.26 8.99 6.82
C SER A 233 -1.91 8.00 5.72
N THR A 234 -2.49 6.82 5.74
CA THR A 234 -2.29 5.77 4.73
C THR A 234 -3.60 5.38 4.07
N ASP A 235 -3.61 5.39 2.75
CA ASP A 235 -4.75 4.91 1.97
C ASP A 235 -4.28 4.34 0.62
N ARG A 236 -5.22 3.80 -0.16
CA ARG A 236 -5.02 3.16 -1.44
C ARG A 236 -5.82 3.84 -2.54
N GLN A 237 -5.35 3.72 -3.77
CA GLN A 237 -6.13 4.12 -4.94
C GLN A 237 -5.92 3.21 -6.13
N ASP A 238 -6.91 3.24 -7.01
CA ASP A 238 -6.91 2.53 -8.29
C ASP A 238 -6.33 3.44 -9.37
N LEU A 239 -5.32 2.94 -10.06
CA LEU A 239 -4.72 3.54 -11.25
C LEU A 239 -5.11 2.70 -12.47
N LEU A 240 -5.55 3.37 -13.52
CA LEU A 240 -6.11 2.70 -14.70
C LEU A 240 -5.08 2.70 -15.83
N VAL A 241 -4.87 1.53 -16.42
CA VAL A 241 -3.99 1.32 -17.57
C VAL A 241 -4.82 0.79 -18.71
N ASN A 242 -4.62 1.37 -19.90
CA ASN A 242 -5.28 0.92 -21.11
C ASN A 242 -4.78 -0.47 -21.54
N TRP A 243 -5.66 -1.20 -22.23
CA TRP A 243 -5.35 -2.51 -22.78
C TRP A 243 -4.23 -2.44 -23.83
N THR A 244 -3.43 -3.49 -23.91
CA THR A 244 -2.48 -3.68 -25.03
C THR A 244 -3.15 -4.35 -26.23
N ASP A 245 -4.22 -5.12 -26.02
CA ASP A 245 -4.93 -5.87 -27.05
C ASP A 245 -6.21 -5.15 -27.49
N ARG A 246 -6.23 -4.65 -28.73
CA ARG A 246 -7.34 -3.84 -29.29
C ARG A 246 -8.68 -4.57 -29.32
N HIS A 247 -8.66 -5.91 -29.29
CA HIS A 247 -9.85 -6.75 -29.27
C HIS A 247 -10.44 -6.92 -27.85
N LYS A 248 -9.65 -6.67 -26.79
CA LYS A 248 -10.08 -6.77 -25.39
C LYS A 248 -9.98 -5.41 -24.69
N ARG A 249 -11.01 -4.59 -24.86
CA ARG A 249 -11.05 -3.17 -24.46
C ARG A 249 -11.32 -2.90 -22.98
N ASN A 250 -10.67 -3.62 -22.09
CA ASN A 250 -10.90 -3.46 -20.65
C ASN A 250 -9.70 -2.77 -20.00
N ALA A 251 -9.99 -1.85 -19.07
CA ALA A 251 -8.95 -1.18 -18.31
C ALA A 251 -8.36 -2.15 -17.27
N ILE A 252 -7.03 -2.24 -17.25
CA ILE A 252 -6.29 -2.95 -16.22
C ILE A 252 -6.23 -2.03 -15.02
N VAL A 253 -6.65 -2.54 -13.86
CA VAL A 253 -6.59 -1.80 -12.60
C VAL A 253 -5.31 -2.16 -11.88
N VAL A 254 -4.49 -1.14 -11.64
CA VAL A 254 -3.26 -1.22 -10.87
C VAL A 254 -3.52 -0.56 -9.51
N LYS A 255 -3.31 -1.32 -8.44
CA LYS A 255 -3.42 -0.81 -7.08
C LYS A 255 -2.17 -0.01 -6.71
N ALA A 256 -2.35 1.07 -5.96
CA ALA A 256 -1.25 1.82 -5.38
C ALA A 256 -1.56 2.19 -3.93
N VAL A 257 -0.55 2.08 -3.07
CA VAL A 257 -0.62 2.39 -1.63
C VAL A 257 0.21 3.65 -1.37
N CYS A 258 -0.30 4.57 -0.56
CA CYS A 258 0.41 5.81 -0.24
C CYS A 258 0.37 6.13 1.24
N SER A 259 1.47 6.64 1.77
CA SER A 259 1.58 7.16 3.12
C SER A 259 2.12 8.58 3.10
N VAL A 260 1.36 9.51 3.68
CA VAL A 260 1.64 10.96 3.63
C VAL A 260 1.66 11.52 5.04
N ASP A 261 2.68 12.32 5.36
CA ASP A 261 2.80 13.04 6.61
C ASP A 261 1.67 14.06 6.79
N VAL A 262 1.05 14.05 7.98
CA VAL A 262 -0.13 14.88 8.26
C VAL A 262 0.22 16.36 8.39
N ASP A 263 1.36 16.70 8.97
CA ASP A 263 1.70 18.09 9.25
C ASP A 263 2.33 18.78 8.03
N THR A 264 3.07 18.03 7.21
CA THR A 264 3.92 18.58 6.16
C THR A 264 3.42 18.29 4.75
N GLY A 265 2.53 17.30 4.59
CA GLY A 265 2.08 16.81 3.29
C GLY A 265 3.16 16.03 2.52
N PHE A 266 4.25 15.65 3.18
CA PHE A 266 5.34 14.88 2.57
C PHE A 266 4.90 13.44 2.32
N ALA A 267 4.92 12.99 1.07
CA ALA A 267 4.66 11.60 0.76
C ALA A 267 5.91 10.76 1.06
N TYR A 268 5.83 9.92 2.10
CA TYR A 268 6.92 9.01 2.48
C TYR A 268 7.14 7.93 1.43
N ARG A 269 6.03 7.32 1.00
CA ARG A 269 6.01 6.26 -0.01
C ARG A 269 4.75 6.37 -0.84
N TYR A 270 4.90 6.12 -2.14
CA TYR A 270 3.79 5.89 -3.06
C TYR A 270 4.11 4.68 -3.93
N ASP A 271 3.67 3.52 -3.46
CA ASP A 271 4.03 2.23 -4.01
C ASP A 271 2.98 1.74 -4.99
N VAL A 272 3.40 1.57 -6.24
CA VAL A 272 2.56 1.08 -7.33
C VAL A 272 2.73 -0.43 -7.44
N GLY A 273 1.63 -1.19 -7.44
CA GLY A 273 1.57 -2.65 -7.43
C GLY A 273 1.94 -3.33 -8.75
N ILE A 274 3.09 -2.95 -9.32
CA ILE A 274 3.62 -3.49 -10.57
C ILE A 274 5.02 -4.05 -10.32
N ASP A 275 5.26 -5.23 -10.88
CA ASP A 275 6.60 -5.76 -11.11
C ASP A 275 6.94 -5.69 -12.61
N ASP A 276 7.86 -4.79 -12.95
CA ASP A 276 8.41 -4.57 -14.29
C ASP A 276 9.88 -5.03 -14.39
N HIS A 277 10.36 -5.79 -13.40
CA HIS A 277 11.74 -6.27 -13.33
C HIS A 277 11.86 -7.77 -13.62
N ASN A 278 10.82 -8.54 -13.34
CA ASN A 278 10.75 -9.96 -13.69
C ASN A 278 9.99 -10.19 -15.01
N ASP A 279 10.38 -11.24 -15.74
CA ASP A 279 9.73 -11.59 -17.00
C ASP A 279 8.39 -12.30 -16.74
N ALA A 280 7.30 -11.70 -17.22
CA ALA A 280 5.96 -12.20 -16.98
C ALA A 280 5.69 -13.57 -17.63
N GLN A 281 6.26 -13.84 -18.80
CA GLN A 281 6.09 -15.12 -19.50
C GLN A 281 6.86 -16.22 -18.79
N GLN A 282 8.08 -15.92 -18.35
CA GLN A 282 8.90 -16.84 -17.57
C GLN A 282 8.23 -17.19 -16.24
N ILE A 283 7.76 -16.19 -15.48
CA ILE A 283 7.03 -16.40 -14.22
C ILE A 283 5.80 -17.27 -14.44
N HIS A 284 5.04 -17.02 -15.51
CA HIS A 284 3.88 -17.83 -15.83
C HIS A 284 4.26 -19.29 -16.13
N LYS A 285 5.27 -19.51 -16.97
CA LYS A 285 5.76 -20.87 -17.26
C LYS A 285 6.23 -21.58 -16.00
N GLU A 286 7.05 -20.92 -15.20
CA GLU A 286 7.54 -21.47 -13.94
C GLU A 286 6.42 -21.78 -12.93
N SER A 287 5.33 -20.99 -12.94
CA SER A 287 4.16 -21.26 -12.09
C SER A 287 3.41 -22.52 -12.53
N ILE A 288 3.32 -22.77 -13.84
CA ILE A 288 2.74 -24.01 -14.39
C ILE A 288 3.64 -25.19 -14.06
N ASP A 289 4.95 -25.08 -14.33
CA ASP A 289 5.94 -26.13 -14.05
C ASP A 289 6.01 -26.46 -12.55
N ALA A 290 5.72 -25.49 -11.69
CA ALA A 290 5.64 -25.66 -10.24
C ALA A 290 4.25 -26.14 -9.75
N GLU A 291 3.30 -26.40 -10.64
CA GLU A 291 1.92 -26.80 -10.28
C GLU A 291 1.24 -25.81 -9.33
N ASP A 292 1.52 -24.50 -9.46
CA ASP A 292 0.97 -23.46 -8.59
C ASP A 292 -0.56 -23.39 -8.68
N VAL A 293 -1.13 -23.79 -9.81
CA VAL A 293 -2.59 -23.80 -10.07
C VAL A 293 -3.33 -24.77 -9.13
N ASP A 294 -2.66 -25.82 -8.67
CA ASP A 294 -3.25 -26.84 -7.78
C ASP A 294 -2.96 -26.58 -6.29
N LYS A 295 -2.12 -25.57 -5.99
CA LYS A 295 -1.70 -25.18 -4.64
C LYS A 295 -2.49 -23.99 -4.11
N ALA A 296 -2.88 -24.06 -2.83
CA ALA A 296 -3.41 -22.90 -2.12
C ALA A 296 -2.44 -21.71 -2.26
N TYR A 297 -2.97 -20.50 -2.41
CA TYR A 297 -2.19 -19.30 -2.74
C TYR A 297 -0.90 -19.18 -1.94
N ILE A 298 -0.93 -19.38 -0.62
CA ILE A 298 0.22 -19.18 0.26
C ILE A 298 1.43 -20.09 -0.05
N PHE A 299 1.18 -21.28 -0.63
CA PHE A 299 2.19 -22.29 -0.95
C PHE A 299 2.67 -22.25 -2.40
N ARG A 300 2.13 -21.32 -3.20
CA ARG A 300 2.61 -21.08 -4.55
C ARG A 300 4.04 -20.53 -4.52
N LYS A 301 4.77 -20.72 -5.62
CA LYS A 301 6.09 -20.11 -5.80
C LYS A 301 5.99 -18.58 -5.84
N TYR A 302 4.94 -18.05 -6.47
CA TYR A 302 4.71 -16.61 -6.64
C TYR A 302 3.38 -16.14 -6.03
N PRO A 303 3.19 -16.26 -4.72
CA PRO A 303 1.89 -16.03 -4.08
C PRO A 303 1.52 -14.54 -3.99
N HIS A 304 2.49 -13.66 -4.19
CA HIS A 304 2.34 -12.20 -4.21
C HIS A 304 2.00 -11.65 -5.60
N LEU A 305 1.92 -12.49 -6.64
CA LEU A 305 1.62 -12.07 -8.01
C LEU A 305 0.25 -12.59 -8.44
N PHE A 306 -0.43 -11.82 -9.29
CA PHE A 306 -1.56 -12.32 -10.04
C PHE A 306 -1.06 -13.08 -11.28
N LEU A 307 -1.53 -14.32 -11.42
CA LEU A 307 -1.21 -15.19 -12.55
C LEU A 307 -2.43 -15.32 -13.48
N PRO A 308 -2.23 -15.65 -14.77
CA PRO A 308 -3.34 -15.87 -15.70
C PRO A 308 -4.38 -16.89 -15.22
N SER A 309 -3.95 -17.89 -14.45
CA SER A 309 -4.83 -18.90 -13.83
C SER A 309 -5.83 -18.34 -12.82
N ASP A 310 -5.61 -17.13 -12.30
CA ASP A 310 -6.43 -16.55 -11.22
C ASP A 310 -7.70 -15.84 -11.74
N MET A 311 -7.79 -15.58 -13.05
CA MET A 311 -8.72 -14.62 -13.65
C MET A 311 -10.20 -15.05 -13.74
N SER A 312 -10.53 -16.32 -13.45
CA SER A 312 -11.87 -16.91 -13.69
C SER A 312 -12.77 -17.06 -12.45
N HIS A 313 -12.25 -16.93 -11.23
CA HIS A 313 -13.01 -17.23 -10.00
C HIS A 313 -13.75 -16.03 -9.36
N GLU A 314 -13.26 -14.80 -9.52
CA GLU A 314 -13.57 -13.72 -8.57
C GLU A 314 -14.84 -12.89 -8.88
N ARG A 315 -15.41 -12.95 -10.11
CA ARG A 315 -16.62 -12.18 -10.48
C ARG A 315 -17.86 -12.52 -9.64
N ARG A 316 -17.98 -13.77 -9.19
CA ARG A 316 -19.20 -14.25 -8.53
C ARG A 316 -19.29 -13.74 -7.08
N LEU A 317 -18.17 -13.40 -6.43
CA LEU A 317 -18.12 -13.03 -5.02
C LEU A 317 -18.62 -11.60 -4.79
N ASN A 318 -18.25 -10.66 -5.66
CA ASN A 318 -18.68 -9.27 -5.53
C ASN A 318 -20.17 -9.09 -5.71
N ALA A 319 -20.75 -9.77 -6.70
CA ALA A 319 -22.19 -9.77 -6.89
C ALA A 319 -22.93 -10.35 -5.66
N PHE A 320 -22.35 -11.39 -5.03
CA PHE A 320 -22.89 -11.95 -3.80
C PHE A 320 -22.79 -10.97 -2.61
N VAL A 321 -21.61 -10.39 -2.37
CA VAL A 321 -21.39 -9.41 -1.29
C VAL A 321 -22.30 -8.20 -1.46
N GLU A 322 -22.44 -7.67 -2.68
CA GLU A 322 -23.33 -6.56 -2.99
C GLU A 322 -24.80 -6.94 -2.72
N GLN A 323 -25.23 -8.14 -3.10
CA GLN A 323 -26.56 -8.64 -2.78
C GLN A 323 -26.80 -8.77 -1.28
N GLU A 324 -25.84 -9.26 -0.50
CA GLU A 324 -25.94 -9.37 0.96
C GLU A 324 -25.99 -8.00 1.63
N ILE A 325 -25.21 -7.03 1.15
CA ILE A 325 -25.27 -5.63 1.61
C ILE A 325 -26.64 -5.01 1.31
N ILE A 326 -27.18 -5.23 0.10
CA ILE A 326 -28.52 -4.75 -0.27
C ILE A 326 -29.59 -5.41 0.62
N LYS A 327 -29.49 -6.71 0.90
CA LYS A 327 -30.39 -7.40 1.82
C LYS A 327 -30.31 -6.83 3.23
N ALA A 328 -29.10 -6.62 3.75
CA ALA A 328 -28.91 -6.02 5.07
C ALA A 328 -29.56 -4.63 5.16
N ARG A 329 -29.39 -3.78 4.15
CA ARG A 329 -30.06 -2.46 4.06
C ARG A 329 -31.59 -2.54 3.96
N ARG A 330 -32.12 -3.59 3.34
CA ARG A 330 -33.58 -3.81 3.26
C ARG A 330 -34.14 -4.28 4.60
N SER A 331 -33.40 -5.10 5.33
CA SER A 331 -33.80 -5.62 6.63
C SER A 331 -33.67 -4.59 7.75
N ASP A 332 -32.64 -3.76 7.70
CA ASP A 332 -32.40 -2.67 8.63
C ASP A 332 -32.05 -1.39 7.84
N PRO A 333 -33.04 -0.52 7.56
CA PRO A 333 -32.81 0.73 6.84
C PRO A 333 -31.86 1.70 7.56
N ASP A 334 -31.75 1.59 8.88
CA ASP A 334 -30.90 2.44 9.72
C ASP A 334 -29.50 1.84 9.94
N ILE A 335 -29.20 0.71 9.30
CA ILE A 335 -27.89 0.06 9.42
C ILE A 335 -26.79 1.05 9.10
N SER A 336 -25.91 1.26 10.08
CA SER A 336 -24.85 2.23 9.91
C SER A 336 -23.89 1.76 8.84
N ASP A 337 -23.35 2.74 8.17
CA ASP A 337 -22.37 2.59 7.12
C ASP A 337 -21.10 1.86 7.66
N VAL A 338 -20.80 2.00 8.97
CA VAL A 338 -19.76 1.27 9.72
C VAL A 338 -20.06 -0.21 9.83
N GLN A 339 -21.30 -0.57 10.19
CA GLN A 339 -21.75 -1.96 10.27
C GLN A 339 -21.69 -2.65 8.91
N LEU A 340 -22.12 -1.97 7.84
CA LEU A 340 -22.07 -2.50 6.48
C LEU A 340 -20.65 -2.86 6.04
N LYS A 341 -19.64 -2.05 6.41
CA LYS A 341 -18.24 -2.33 6.05
C LYS A 341 -17.68 -3.54 6.82
N TYR A 342 -18.09 -3.74 8.07
CA TYR A 342 -17.74 -4.95 8.81
C TYR A 342 -18.43 -6.19 8.25
N LEU A 343 -19.71 -6.09 7.86
CA LEU A 343 -20.43 -7.16 7.19
C LEU A 343 -19.72 -7.54 5.89
N GLU A 344 -19.40 -6.54 5.05
CA GLU A 344 -18.65 -6.75 3.81
C GLU A 344 -17.35 -7.52 4.07
N SER A 345 -16.56 -7.08 5.06
CA SER A 345 -15.28 -7.70 5.42
C SER A 345 -15.45 -9.15 5.88
N HIS A 346 -16.50 -9.45 6.65
CA HIS A 346 -16.79 -10.79 7.16
C HIS A 346 -17.27 -11.76 6.06
N LEU A 347 -17.91 -11.24 5.01
CA LEU A 347 -18.36 -12.05 3.87
C LEU A 347 -17.21 -12.46 2.93
N ARG A 348 -16.01 -11.87 3.08
CA ARG A 348 -14.83 -12.22 2.27
C ARG A 348 -14.18 -13.52 2.78
N GLN A 349 -13.69 -14.34 1.86
CA GLN A 349 -12.90 -15.54 2.21
C GLN A 349 -11.58 -15.19 2.90
N ASP A 350 -10.95 -14.09 2.49
CA ASP A 350 -9.78 -13.49 3.12
C ASP A 350 -10.19 -12.07 3.52
N VAL A 351 -10.32 -11.84 4.82
CA VAL A 351 -10.77 -10.55 5.37
C VAL A 351 -9.79 -9.42 5.00
N GLU A 352 -8.51 -9.72 4.77
CA GLU A 352 -7.46 -8.74 4.47
C GLU A 352 -7.37 -8.40 2.97
N LEU A 353 -8.00 -9.18 2.10
CA LEU A 353 -8.14 -8.85 0.69
C LEU A 353 -9.30 -7.87 0.49
N PRO A 354 -9.12 -6.79 -0.29
CA PRO A 354 -10.21 -5.89 -0.64
C PRO A 354 -11.13 -6.53 -1.67
N SER A 355 -12.37 -6.04 -1.73
CA SER A 355 -13.44 -6.51 -2.64
C SER A 355 -13.21 -6.23 -4.12
N PHE A 356 -12.07 -5.66 -4.54
CA PHE A 356 -11.78 -5.42 -5.95
C PHE A 356 -10.89 -6.51 -6.51
N HIS A 357 -11.38 -7.15 -7.57
CA HIS A 357 -10.84 -8.39 -8.08
C HIS A 357 -10.57 -8.29 -9.59
N LEU A 358 -9.42 -8.80 -10.01
CA LEU A 358 -9.07 -8.88 -11.42
C LEU A 358 -9.96 -9.95 -12.05
N THR A 359 -10.71 -9.56 -13.06
CA THR A 359 -11.57 -10.47 -13.80
C THR A 359 -10.99 -10.71 -15.18
N GLU A 360 -11.37 -11.79 -15.86
CA GLU A 360 -11.12 -11.93 -17.31
C GLU A 360 -11.50 -10.68 -18.13
N GLY A 361 -12.36 -9.83 -17.57
CA GLY A 361 -12.69 -8.52 -18.10
C GLY A 361 -11.47 -7.63 -17.97
N THR A 362 -11.07 -7.24 -16.76
CA THR A 362 -9.96 -6.28 -16.53
C THR A 362 -8.62 -6.71 -17.14
N GLY A 363 -8.36 -8.01 -17.30
CA GLY A 363 -7.16 -8.55 -17.94
C GLY A 363 -5.88 -8.38 -17.11
N LEU A 364 -4.80 -9.01 -17.59
CA LEU A 364 -3.43 -8.84 -17.06
C LEU A 364 -2.55 -8.12 -18.09
N PRO A 365 -1.58 -7.31 -17.65
CA PRO A 365 -0.63 -6.68 -18.56
C PRO A 365 0.31 -7.71 -19.20
N LYS A 366 0.71 -7.48 -20.46
CA LYS A 366 1.60 -8.40 -21.20
C LYS A 366 3.06 -8.37 -20.74
N ASN A 367 3.56 -7.18 -20.37
CA ASN A 367 5.00 -6.93 -20.14
C ASN A 367 5.34 -6.61 -18.68
N SER A 368 4.42 -6.85 -17.76
CA SER A 368 4.61 -6.63 -16.34
C SER A 368 3.70 -7.56 -15.55
N LEU A 369 3.99 -7.75 -14.27
CA LEU A 369 3.16 -8.53 -13.37
C LEU A 369 2.43 -7.57 -12.41
N LEU A 370 1.23 -7.96 -11.98
CA LEU A 370 0.49 -7.24 -10.96
C LEU A 370 0.74 -7.88 -9.60
N ILE A 371 1.02 -7.06 -8.60
CA ILE A 371 1.27 -7.51 -7.23
C ILE A 371 -0.07 -7.61 -6.49
N ARG A 372 -0.28 -8.68 -5.72
CA ARG A 372 -1.45 -8.86 -4.86
C ARG A 372 -1.46 -7.84 -3.73
N GLU A 373 -2.65 -7.35 -3.42
CA GLU A 373 -2.83 -6.13 -2.62
C GLU A 373 -2.49 -6.31 -1.14
N ASP A 374 -2.79 -7.47 -0.57
CA ASP A 374 -2.37 -7.83 0.79
C ASP A 374 -0.85 -7.78 0.91
N TYR A 375 -0.12 -8.43 0.00
CA TYR A 375 1.36 -8.40 0.01
C TYR A 375 1.92 -6.99 -0.21
N GLN A 376 1.25 -6.15 -1.02
CA GLN A 376 1.59 -4.74 -1.14
C GLN A 376 1.48 -4.00 0.20
N LEU A 377 0.38 -4.20 0.94
CA LEU A 377 0.16 -3.55 2.23
C LEU A 377 1.20 -3.95 3.27
N TYR A 378 1.46 -5.25 3.42
CA TYR A 378 2.50 -5.73 4.34
C TYR A 378 3.88 -5.17 3.97
N ALA A 379 4.26 -5.24 2.69
CA ALA A 379 5.55 -4.70 2.25
C ALA A 379 5.66 -3.18 2.44
N HIS A 380 4.57 -2.43 2.19
CA HIS A 380 4.54 -0.97 2.34
C HIS A 380 4.83 -0.57 3.79
N TYR A 381 4.15 -1.18 4.75
CA TYR A 381 4.34 -0.89 6.16
C TYR A 381 5.69 -1.38 6.69
N GLN A 382 6.19 -2.54 6.24
CA GLN A 382 7.53 -3.00 6.61
C GLN A 382 8.61 -2.02 6.12
N LEU A 383 8.49 -1.51 4.90
CA LEU A 383 9.42 -0.50 4.37
C LEU A 383 9.30 0.84 5.10
N LEU A 384 8.11 1.25 5.52
CA LEU A 384 7.96 2.45 6.36
C LEU A 384 8.62 2.26 7.72
N ALA A 385 8.46 1.09 8.36
CA ALA A 385 9.10 0.78 9.63
C ALA A 385 10.64 0.82 9.51
N GLU A 386 11.20 0.29 8.42
CA GLU A 386 12.64 0.43 8.12
C GLU A 386 13.04 1.91 7.92
N GLN A 387 12.29 2.67 7.12
CA GLN A 387 12.60 4.07 6.79
C GLN A 387 12.47 5.03 7.97
N PHE A 388 11.58 4.75 8.92
CA PHE A 388 11.41 5.57 10.12
C PHE A 388 12.49 5.29 11.17
N GLY A 389 13.24 4.20 11.03
CA GLY A 389 14.21 3.73 12.02
C GLY A 389 13.51 2.88 13.08
N PHE A 390 13.59 1.56 12.94
CA PHE A 390 12.89 0.59 13.79
C PHE A 390 13.26 0.75 15.29
N ASP A 391 14.52 1.06 15.57
CA ASP A 391 15.09 1.13 16.93
C ASP A 391 14.95 2.51 17.59
N ASN A 392 14.52 3.54 16.86
CA ASN A 392 14.40 4.88 17.41
C ASN A 392 13.19 4.96 18.35
N ASP A 393 13.29 5.71 19.45
CA ASP A 393 12.19 5.89 20.43
C ASP A 393 11.04 6.82 19.95
N ILE A 394 10.94 7.05 18.65
CA ILE A 394 9.89 7.88 18.06
C ILE A 394 8.52 7.23 18.23
N THR A 395 7.52 8.08 18.48
CA THR A 395 6.12 7.70 18.43
C THR A 395 5.61 7.71 16.99
N VAL A 396 4.92 6.65 16.59
CA VAL A 396 4.35 6.47 15.25
C VAL A 396 2.83 6.51 15.35
N VAL A 397 2.15 7.43 14.66
CA VAL A 397 0.69 7.53 14.67
C VAL A 397 0.18 7.46 13.24
N ASN A 398 -0.54 6.38 12.92
CA ASN A 398 -1.14 6.16 11.62
C ASN A 398 -2.65 6.42 11.63
N TYR A 399 -3.14 7.08 10.58
CA TYR A 399 -4.56 7.26 10.30
C TYR A 399 -4.90 6.52 9.00
N SER A 400 -5.86 5.60 9.06
CA SER A 400 -6.25 4.80 7.88
C SER A 400 -7.76 4.74 7.72
N ASP A 401 -8.24 4.39 6.52
CA ASP A 401 -9.64 3.99 6.34
C ASP A 401 -9.90 2.69 7.15
N GLN A 402 -11.17 2.40 7.43
CA GLN A 402 -11.65 1.19 8.11
C GLN A 402 -11.43 -0.03 7.21
N GLU A 403 -10.20 -0.52 7.11
CA GLU A 403 -9.83 -1.69 6.31
C GLU A 403 -8.92 -2.63 7.11
N SER A 404 -9.37 -3.86 7.27
CA SER A 404 -8.66 -4.98 7.92
C SER A 404 -7.22 -5.18 7.40
N GLY A 405 -7.00 -5.11 6.08
CA GLY A 405 -5.67 -5.27 5.49
C GLY A 405 -4.69 -4.18 5.92
N LEU A 406 -5.14 -2.92 6.03
CA LEU A 406 -4.30 -1.81 6.52
C LEU A 406 -3.95 -2.01 7.99
N ARG A 407 -4.93 -2.38 8.82
CA ARG A 407 -4.71 -2.70 10.24
C ARG A 407 -3.75 -3.88 10.41
N ALA A 408 -3.97 -4.99 9.71
CA ALA A 408 -3.16 -6.19 9.86
C ALA A 408 -1.69 -5.94 9.46
N ALA A 409 -1.47 -5.21 8.36
CA ALA A 409 -0.14 -4.83 7.93
C ALA A 409 0.55 -3.86 8.90
N PHE A 410 -0.16 -2.85 9.42
CA PHE A 410 0.36 -1.94 10.46
C PHE A 410 0.74 -2.70 11.73
N MET A 411 -0.15 -3.54 12.25
CA MET A 411 0.07 -4.36 13.45
C MET A 411 1.21 -5.36 13.26
N SER A 412 1.51 -5.73 12.02
CA SER A 412 2.65 -6.59 11.67
C SER A 412 3.99 -5.84 11.67
N ALA A 413 4.02 -4.65 11.08
CA ALA A 413 5.27 -3.89 10.92
C ALA A 413 5.66 -3.14 12.19
N PHE A 414 4.67 -2.61 12.91
CA PHE A 414 4.86 -1.82 14.12
C PHE A 414 4.50 -2.57 15.41
N GLY A 415 4.32 -3.89 15.36
CA GLY A 415 3.84 -4.70 16.49
C GLY A 415 4.64 -4.51 17.78
N GLU A 416 5.98 -4.48 17.71
CA GLU A 416 6.83 -4.23 18.88
C GLU A 416 6.64 -2.81 19.44
N LYS A 417 6.47 -1.81 18.58
CA LYS A 417 6.15 -0.45 19.02
C LYS A 417 4.74 -0.35 19.60
N VAL A 418 3.77 -1.10 19.09
CA VAL A 418 2.41 -1.15 19.66
C VAL A 418 2.46 -1.72 21.08
N LYS A 419 3.22 -2.81 21.31
CA LYS A 419 3.44 -3.37 22.66
C LYS A 419 4.10 -2.38 23.61
N LYS A 420 5.05 -1.59 23.11
CA LYS A 420 5.74 -0.53 23.88
C LYS A 420 4.92 0.75 24.01
N HIS A 421 3.68 0.80 23.51
CA HIS A 421 2.86 2.01 23.45
C HIS A 421 3.56 3.18 22.74
N GLN A 422 4.32 2.87 21.68
CA GLN A 422 5.00 3.83 20.80
C GLN A 422 4.42 3.85 19.39
N ALA A 423 3.43 3.01 19.08
CA ALA A 423 2.74 3.03 17.80
C ALA A 423 1.22 3.02 18.00
N GLU A 424 0.54 3.92 17.30
CA GLU A 424 -0.90 4.14 17.38
C GLU A 424 -1.56 4.03 16.01
N LEU A 425 -2.71 3.36 15.95
CA LEU A 425 -3.53 3.27 14.75
C LEU A 425 -4.94 3.80 15.04
N TYR A 426 -5.41 4.69 14.18
CA TYR A 426 -6.77 5.18 14.19
C TYR A 426 -7.44 4.87 12.85
N TYR A 427 -8.62 4.25 12.91
CA TYR A 427 -9.54 4.29 11.78
C TYR A 427 -10.25 5.63 11.73
N ILE A 428 -10.36 6.17 10.52
CA ILE A 428 -11.08 7.41 10.24
C ILE A 428 -12.15 7.13 9.21
N ARG A 429 -13.35 7.64 9.48
CA ARG A 429 -14.48 7.58 8.58
C ARG A 429 -15.10 8.96 8.44
N PHE A 430 -15.66 9.24 7.28
CA PHE A 430 -16.45 10.44 7.02
C PHE A 430 -17.42 10.16 5.87
N LEU A 431 -18.38 11.07 5.66
CA LEU A 431 -19.37 10.98 4.61
C LEU A 431 -18.73 11.09 3.22
N LYS A 432 -18.88 10.05 2.40
CA LYS A 432 -18.43 10.05 1.00
C LYS A 432 -19.44 10.79 0.13
N GLY A 433 -18.95 11.69 -0.73
CA GLY A 433 -19.81 12.41 -1.68
C GLY A 433 -20.66 13.52 -1.08
N ALA A 434 -20.25 14.09 0.07
CA ALA A 434 -20.99 15.14 0.76
C ALA A 434 -21.34 16.33 -0.15
N THR A 435 -22.57 16.81 -0.05
CA THR A 435 -23.10 17.97 -0.80
C THR A 435 -22.46 19.27 -0.35
N ARG A 436 -22.65 20.36 -1.10
CA ARG A 436 -22.08 21.66 -0.73
C ARG A 436 -22.61 22.13 0.63
N GLU A 437 -23.90 21.98 0.86
CA GLU A 437 -24.60 22.37 2.09
C GLU A 437 -24.06 21.59 3.29
N GLU A 438 -23.85 20.28 3.14
CA GLU A 438 -23.29 19.43 4.19
C GLU A 438 -21.86 19.85 4.59
N ARG A 439 -21.05 20.27 3.62
CA ARG A 439 -19.67 20.76 3.84
C ARG A 439 -19.64 22.11 4.56
N GLU A 440 -20.52 23.01 4.17
CA GLU A 440 -20.69 24.31 4.83
C GLU A 440 -21.18 24.10 6.27
N ALA A 441 -22.17 23.21 6.47
CA ALA A 441 -22.68 22.85 7.79
C ALA A 441 -21.61 22.22 8.71
N ALA A 442 -20.71 21.39 8.17
CA ALA A 442 -19.60 20.82 8.94
C ALA A 442 -18.66 21.88 9.54
N SER A 443 -18.37 22.93 8.76
CA SER A 443 -17.56 24.06 9.22
C SER A 443 -18.27 24.83 10.34
N VAL A 444 -19.57 25.10 10.16
CA VAL A 444 -20.39 25.80 11.16
C VAL A 444 -20.50 25.00 12.45
N ARG A 445 -20.73 23.68 12.39
CA ARG A 445 -20.78 22.80 13.58
C ARG A 445 -19.47 22.87 14.37
N THR A 446 -18.34 22.76 13.68
CA THR A 446 -17.01 22.81 14.31
C THR A 446 -16.73 24.17 14.94
N GLU A 447 -17.05 25.27 14.24
CA GLU A 447 -16.84 26.61 14.76
C GLU A 447 -17.72 26.92 15.98
N LYS A 448 -18.97 26.45 15.98
CA LYS A 448 -19.88 26.56 17.13
C LYS A 448 -19.34 25.82 18.36
N ARG A 449 -18.85 24.59 18.18
CA ARG A 449 -18.21 23.81 19.27
C ARG A 449 -16.97 24.52 19.82
N LEU A 450 -16.11 25.02 18.94
CA LEU A 450 -14.88 25.73 19.33
C LEU A 450 -15.18 27.02 20.10
N SER A 451 -16.09 27.85 19.57
CA SER A 451 -16.46 29.13 20.19
C SER A 451 -17.06 28.93 21.59
N ALA A 452 -17.88 27.89 21.78
CA ALA A 452 -18.43 27.55 23.08
C ALA A 452 -17.35 27.20 24.11
N VAL A 453 -16.37 26.37 23.74
CA VAL A 453 -15.26 25.99 24.62
C VAL A 453 -14.33 27.17 24.90
N MET A 454 -14.01 27.98 23.88
CA MET A 454 -13.18 29.18 24.04
C MET A 454 -13.82 30.17 25.01
N LYS A 455 -15.14 30.41 24.90
CA LYS A 455 -15.87 31.29 25.81
C LYS A 455 -15.95 30.73 27.23
N ALA A 456 -16.19 29.42 27.38
CA ALA A 456 -16.33 28.80 28.69
C ALA A 456 -15.00 28.68 29.46
N GLN A 457 -13.89 28.47 28.76
CA GLN A 457 -12.58 28.19 29.36
C GLN A 457 -11.57 29.34 29.22
N GLY A 458 -11.93 30.44 28.55
CA GLY A 458 -11.02 31.57 28.31
C GLY A 458 -9.72 31.19 27.59
N CYS A 459 -9.77 30.18 26.71
CA CYS A 459 -8.58 29.56 26.13
C CYS A 459 -8.39 29.87 24.63
N SER A 460 -7.19 29.60 24.13
CA SER A 460 -6.88 29.73 22.70
C SER A 460 -7.65 28.70 21.85
N ARG A 461 -7.79 28.97 20.55
CA ARG A 461 -8.41 28.03 19.60
C ARG A 461 -7.73 26.65 19.58
N GLU A 462 -6.40 26.61 19.71
CA GLU A 462 -5.65 25.35 19.73
C GLU A 462 -5.89 24.55 21.02
N GLN A 463 -6.00 25.23 22.17
CA GLN A 463 -6.39 24.58 23.42
C GLN A 463 -7.84 24.09 23.36
N ALA A 464 -8.76 24.88 22.79
CA ALA A 464 -10.16 24.48 22.61
C ALA A 464 -10.29 23.21 21.76
N LYS A 465 -9.49 23.06 20.69
CA LYS A 465 -9.43 21.83 19.90
C LYS A 465 -9.01 20.62 20.73
N LEU A 466 -7.99 20.78 21.58
CA LEU A 466 -7.53 19.70 22.47
C LEU A 466 -8.60 19.31 23.48
N ILE A 467 -9.22 20.28 24.15
CA ILE A 467 -10.31 20.05 25.11
C ILE A 467 -11.48 19.32 24.45
N LEU A 468 -11.88 19.73 23.23
CA LEU A 468 -12.92 19.02 22.48
C LEU A 468 -12.54 17.56 22.20
N CYS A 469 -11.28 17.28 21.86
CA CYS A 469 -10.80 15.92 21.66
C CYS A 469 -10.77 15.12 22.99
N GLU A 470 -10.41 15.74 24.12
CA GLU A 470 -10.49 15.10 25.44
C GLU A 470 -11.94 14.70 25.79
N ILE A 471 -12.89 15.63 25.59
CA ILE A 471 -14.32 15.37 25.76
C ILE A 471 -14.79 14.23 24.85
N ALA A 472 -14.37 14.21 23.58
CA ALA A 472 -14.75 13.16 22.64
C ALA A 472 -14.18 11.78 23.02
N LEU A 473 -12.99 11.72 23.63
CA LEU A 473 -12.36 10.49 24.11
C LEU A 473 -12.99 9.96 25.41
N GLN A 474 -13.52 10.85 26.25
CA GLN A 474 -14.27 10.51 27.45
C GLN A 474 -15.77 10.22 27.17
N GLY A 475 -16.26 10.69 26.03
CA GLY A 475 -17.64 10.51 25.59
C GLY A 475 -17.98 9.07 25.25
N ARG A 476 -19.27 8.83 25.00
CA ARG A 476 -19.79 7.49 24.68
C ARG A 476 -19.26 7.01 23.33
N GLN A 477 -18.36 6.04 23.35
CA GLN A 477 -17.98 5.26 22.18
C GLN A 477 -18.89 4.04 22.07
N LYS A 478 -19.26 3.65 20.85
CA LYS A 478 -20.12 2.49 20.59
C LYS A 478 -19.27 1.37 19.99
N PRO A 479 -19.29 0.14 20.56
CA PRO A 479 -18.68 -0.99 19.90
C PRO A 479 -19.48 -1.33 18.64
N VAL A 480 -18.80 -1.46 17.50
CA VAL A 480 -19.46 -1.75 16.21
C VAL A 480 -18.79 -2.94 15.52
N GLY A 481 -19.63 -3.78 14.91
CA GLY A 481 -19.21 -4.91 14.06
C GLY A 481 -18.74 -6.12 14.85
N HIS A 482 -18.30 -7.15 14.11
CA HIS A 482 -17.86 -8.43 14.68
C HIS A 482 -16.69 -8.28 15.66
N TRP A 483 -15.80 -7.33 15.41
CA TRP A 483 -14.62 -7.05 16.25
C TRP A 483 -14.90 -6.10 17.41
N SER A 484 -16.12 -5.54 17.50
CA SER A 484 -16.53 -4.61 18.55
C SER A 484 -15.56 -3.42 18.69
N ASP A 485 -15.06 -2.89 17.57
CA ASP A 485 -14.17 -1.74 17.58
C ASP A 485 -14.96 -0.52 18.09
N ASN A 486 -14.39 0.26 19.00
CA ASN A 486 -15.08 1.37 19.64
C ASN A 486 -15.05 2.62 18.75
N TRP A 487 -16.22 3.04 18.27
CA TRP A 487 -16.38 4.22 17.41
C TRP A 487 -16.91 5.42 18.19
N GLY A 488 -16.30 6.58 17.97
CA GLY A 488 -16.75 7.87 18.49
C GLY A 488 -16.81 8.93 17.40
N ASP A 489 -17.64 9.95 17.62
CA ASP A 489 -17.73 11.10 16.72
C ASP A 489 -16.50 12.00 16.90
N HIS A 490 -15.88 12.38 15.78
CA HIS A 490 -14.75 13.29 15.80
C HIS A 490 -15.27 14.73 15.99
N PRO A 491 -14.79 15.47 17.00
CA PRO A 491 -15.38 16.77 17.33
C PRO A 491 -15.03 17.86 16.31
N LEU A 492 -13.92 17.68 15.57
CA LEU A 492 -13.42 18.61 14.55
C LEU A 492 -13.72 18.06 13.16
N GLU A 493 -14.76 18.58 12.52
CA GLU A 493 -15.09 18.26 11.13
C GLU A 493 -14.45 19.28 10.18
N THR A 494 -14.30 18.91 8.92
CA THR A 494 -13.84 19.82 7.85
C THR A 494 -14.77 19.72 6.65
N PRO A 495 -14.76 20.70 5.73
CA PRO A 495 -15.48 20.58 4.45
C PRO A 495 -15.14 19.34 3.64
N THR A 496 -13.98 18.71 3.87
CA THR A 496 -13.59 17.48 3.17
C THR A 496 -13.91 16.21 3.95
N GLU A 497 -14.13 16.32 5.26
CA GLU A 497 -14.38 15.20 6.17
C GLU A 497 -15.62 15.54 7.02
N VAL A 498 -16.80 15.42 6.39
CA VAL A 498 -18.11 15.69 7.01
C VAL A 498 -18.57 14.46 7.80
N TYR A 499 -19.21 14.64 8.96
CA TYR A 499 -19.62 13.57 9.88
C TYR A 499 -18.45 12.63 10.19
N LYS A 500 -17.30 13.24 10.47
CA LYS A 500 -16.07 12.54 10.75
C LYS A 500 -16.21 11.74 12.04
N ALA A 501 -15.79 10.49 12.00
CA ALA A 501 -15.78 9.55 13.11
C ALA A 501 -14.42 8.86 13.19
N TYR A 502 -14.10 8.34 14.37
CA TYR A 502 -12.83 7.68 14.64
C TYR A 502 -13.00 6.40 15.46
N SER A 503 -12.05 5.48 15.31
CA SER A 503 -11.85 4.35 16.23
C SER A 503 -10.37 4.17 16.52
N HIS A 504 -10.00 4.12 17.80
CA HIS A 504 -8.60 3.99 18.24
C HIS A 504 -8.26 2.51 18.43
N MET A 505 -7.54 1.94 17.47
CA MET A 505 -7.35 0.49 17.32
C MET A 505 -6.29 -0.11 18.26
N THR A 506 -5.46 0.75 18.86
CA THR A 506 -4.34 0.43 19.75
C THR A 506 -4.50 1.09 21.12
N ASP A 507 -5.75 1.42 21.50
CA ASP A 507 -6.00 2.01 22.80
C ASP A 507 -5.99 0.94 23.90
N PHE A 508 -5.05 1.08 24.83
CA PHE A 508 -4.94 0.22 26.00
C PHE A 508 -5.42 0.90 27.29
N GLY A 509 -5.92 2.14 27.21
CA GLY A 509 -6.37 2.91 28.37
C GLY A 509 -5.27 3.40 29.31
N ASN A 510 -4.00 3.07 29.04
CA ASN A 510 -2.86 3.46 29.88
C ASN A 510 -2.23 4.80 29.50
N LYS A 511 -2.54 5.33 28.32
CA LYS A 511 -2.00 6.61 27.87
C LYS A 511 -2.77 7.79 28.48
N PRO A 512 -2.06 8.82 28.96
CA PRO A 512 -2.69 10.06 29.43
C PRO A 512 -3.66 10.63 28.40
N LEU A 513 -4.82 11.06 28.87
CA LEU A 513 -5.89 11.61 28.03
C LEU A 513 -5.39 12.78 27.15
N SER A 514 -4.55 13.66 27.70
CA SER A 514 -3.98 14.80 26.96
C SER A 514 -3.04 14.39 25.82
N ILE A 515 -2.41 13.21 25.90
CA ILE A 515 -1.60 12.65 24.80
C ILE A 515 -2.53 12.07 23.73
N ARG A 516 -3.53 11.28 24.13
CA ARG A 516 -4.53 10.73 23.21
C ARG A 516 -5.29 11.84 22.48
N ALA A 517 -5.63 12.93 23.15
CA ALA A 517 -6.28 14.10 22.53
C ALA A 517 -5.38 14.79 21.51
N ARG A 518 -4.06 14.85 21.73
CA ARG A 518 -3.10 15.35 20.74
C ARG A 518 -3.07 14.48 19.48
N TYR A 519 -3.17 13.16 19.63
CA TYR A 519 -3.25 12.23 18.49
C TYR A 519 -4.60 12.36 17.77
N LEU A 520 -5.71 12.42 18.51
CA LEU A 520 -7.04 12.57 17.93
C LEU A 520 -7.16 13.90 17.17
N LYS A 521 -6.64 15.01 17.70
CA LYS A 521 -6.66 16.32 17.03
C LYS A 521 -6.10 16.27 15.61
N LYS A 522 -5.10 15.40 15.38
CA LYS A 522 -4.42 15.23 14.09
C LYS A 522 -5.02 14.11 13.24
N ALA A 523 -6.07 13.44 13.70
CA ALA A 523 -6.59 12.27 13.04
C ALA A 523 -7.35 12.64 11.77
N THR A 524 -6.79 12.38 10.59
CA THR A 524 -7.36 12.77 9.29
C THR A 524 -6.82 11.91 8.15
N LEU A 525 -7.60 11.75 7.09
CA LEU A 525 -7.17 11.17 5.80
C LEU A 525 -6.96 12.25 4.73
N HIS A 526 -7.25 13.52 5.03
CA HIS A 526 -7.12 14.64 4.11
C HIS A 526 -5.72 14.73 3.44
N PRO A 527 -4.58 14.51 4.12
CA PRO A 527 -3.26 14.61 3.49
C PRO A 527 -3.06 13.61 2.35
N VAL A 528 -3.44 12.34 2.55
CA VAL A 528 -3.33 11.30 1.50
C VAL A 528 -4.37 11.50 0.40
N ASP A 529 -5.60 11.90 0.75
CA ASP A 529 -6.64 12.25 -0.23
C ASP A 529 -6.24 13.43 -1.13
N ASN A 530 -5.67 14.48 -0.53
CA ASN A 530 -5.13 15.63 -1.24
C ASN A 530 -3.98 15.21 -2.14
N TYR A 531 -3.07 14.36 -1.67
CA TYR A 531 -2.01 13.80 -2.51
C TYR A 531 -2.57 13.04 -3.71
N PHE A 532 -3.54 12.15 -3.51
CA PHE A 532 -4.21 11.42 -4.59
C PHE A 532 -4.93 12.35 -5.58
N MET A 533 -5.58 13.41 -5.10
CA MET A 533 -6.15 14.43 -5.97
C MET A 533 -5.06 15.13 -6.79
N ARG A 534 -3.92 15.50 -6.19
CA ARG A 534 -2.78 16.10 -6.90
C ARG A 534 -2.23 15.15 -7.95
N VAL A 535 -2.07 13.84 -7.65
CA VAL A 535 -1.66 12.82 -8.63
C VAL A 535 -2.57 12.85 -9.86
N ARG A 536 -3.88 12.78 -9.64
CA ARG A 536 -4.89 12.77 -10.70
C ARG A 536 -4.88 14.07 -11.53
N ARG A 537 -4.80 15.23 -10.89
CA ARG A 537 -4.83 16.53 -11.60
C ARG A 537 -3.52 16.89 -12.30
N ARG A 538 -2.39 16.42 -11.80
CA ARG A 538 -1.05 16.72 -12.33
C ARG A 538 -0.66 15.78 -13.47
N VAL A 539 -1.17 14.54 -13.47
CA VAL A 539 -0.89 13.55 -14.51
C VAL A 539 -2.21 13.09 -15.08
N SER A 540 -2.64 13.72 -16.17
CA SER A 540 -3.97 13.49 -16.77
C SER A 540 -4.19 12.03 -17.21
N GLN A 541 -3.10 11.29 -17.45
CA GLN A 541 -3.12 9.86 -17.76
C GLN A 541 -3.46 8.96 -16.56
N LEU A 542 -3.42 9.50 -15.34
CA LEU A 542 -3.78 8.81 -14.08
C LEU A 542 -5.12 9.30 -13.51
N GLU A 543 -5.86 10.14 -14.25
CA GLU A 543 -7.21 10.54 -13.85
C GLU A 543 -8.14 9.33 -13.78
N ARG A 544 -9.03 9.32 -12.77
CA ARG A 544 -10.19 8.44 -12.80
C ARG A 544 -11.12 9.00 -13.85
N GLY A 545 -11.38 8.29 -14.94
CA GLY A 545 -12.36 8.83 -15.86
C GLY A 545 -13.80 8.54 -15.42
N ILE A 546 -14.71 9.19 -16.14
CA ILE A 546 -16.10 9.38 -15.73
C ILE A 546 -16.86 8.05 -15.83
N PRO A 547 -17.56 7.60 -14.77
CA PRO A 547 -18.42 6.43 -14.87
C PRO A 547 -19.56 6.70 -15.86
N THR A 548 -19.65 5.90 -16.93
CA THR A 548 -20.83 5.87 -17.79
C THR A 548 -21.87 4.90 -17.21
N ALA A 549 -23.16 5.18 -17.38
CA ALA A 549 -24.29 4.48 -16.75
C ALA A 549 -24.45 2.98 -17.08
N SER A 550 -23.60 2.38 -17.92
CA SER A 550 -23.66 0.94 -18.21
C SER A 550 -23.00 0.11 -17.10
N ARG A 551 -23.74 -0.87 -16.57
CA ARG A 551 -23.38 -1.78 -15.46
C ARG A 551 -22.06 -2.55 -15.61
N ASP A 552 -21.47 -2.56 -16.80
CA ASP A 552 -20.19 -3.18 -17.11
C ASP A 552 -19.16 -2.08 -17.33
N ARG A 553 -18.30 -1.81 -16.34
CA ARG A 553 -17.27 -0.74 -16.29
C ARG A 553 -16.17 -0.86 -17.38
N ARG A 554 -16.56 -1.03 -18.65
CA ARG A 554 -15.71 -1.03 -19.85
C ARG A 554 -15.47 0.43 -20.27
N ILE A 555 -14.79 1.18 -19.41
CA ILE A 555 -14.53 2.59 -19.67
C ILE A 555 -13.21 2.67 -20.46
N TRP A 556 -13.29 3.13 -21.70
CA TRP A 556 -12.10 3.51 -22.47
C TRP A 556 -11.63 4.89 -22.03
N TYR A 557 -10.40 4.98 -21.54
CA TYR A 557 -9.80 6.25 -21.19
C TYR A 557 -8.83 6.69 -22.29
N GLY A 558 -9.22 7.69 -23.08
CA GLY A 558 -8.40 8.19 -24.20
C GLY A 558 -7.02 8.72 -23.82
N LYS A 559 -6.74 8.92 -22.51
CA LYS A 559 -5.47 9.45 -22.00
C LYS A 559 -4.62 8.43 -21.22
N CYS A 560 -5.17 7.31 -20.75
CA CYS A 560 -4.41 6.39 -19.89
C CYS A 560 -3.21 5.75 -20.60
N PHE A 561 -2.19 5.40 -19.81
CA PHE A 561 -1.00 4.71 -20.32
C PHE A 561 -1.37 3.34 -20.90
N TYR A 562 -0.68 2.93 -21.97
CA TYR A 562 -0.75 1.56 -22.52
C TYR A 562 0.31 0.64 -21.89
N ARG A 563 1.34 1.24 -21.31
CA ARG A 563 2.47 0.58 -20.67
C ARG A 563 2.36 0.74 -19.15
N PRO A 564 2.08 -0.33 -18.40
CA PRO A 564 1.92 -0.27 -16.95
C PRO A 564 3.16 0.29 -16.24
N ASP A 565 4.36 -0.04 -16.71
CA ASP A 565 5.61 0.44 -16.11
C ASP A 565 5.74 1.98 -16.08
N LEU A 566 5.08 2.67 -17.02
CA LEU A 566 5.03 4.14 -17.03
C LEU A 566 4.28 4.71 -15.82
N VAL A 567 3.28 4.00 -15.30
CA VAL A 567 2.55 4.41 -14.10
C VAL A 567 3.52 4.49 -12.92
N LYS A 568 4.31 3.43 -12.69
CA LYS A 568 5.34 3.39 -11.64
C LYS A 568 6.35 4.54 -11.82
N LYS A 569 6.84 4.74 -13.04
CA LYS A 569 7.89 5.74 -13.33
C LYS A 569 7.39 7.17 -13.14
N VAL A 570 6.24 7.52 -13.71
CA VAL A 570 5.66 8.85 -13.58
C VAL A 570 5.24 9.13 -12.14
N SER A 571 4.73 8.14 -11.42
CA SER A 571 4.40 8.27 -9.99
C SER A 571 5.60 8.60 -9.11
N MET A 572 6.76 7.94 -9.31
CA MET A 572 8.00 8.26 -8.59
C MET A 572 8.53 9.67 -8.94
N VAL A 573 8.50 10.04 -10.22
CA VAL A 573 8.89 11.38 -10.67
C VAL A 573 7.99 12.45 -10.06
N LEU A 574 6.67 12.23 -10.08
CA LEU A 574 5.71 13.16 -9.51
C LEU A 574 5.87 13.27 -7.99
N MET A 575 6.02 12.15 -7.27
CA MET A 575 6.24 12.17 -5.82
C MET A 575 7.48 13.02 -5.47
N THR A 576 8.57 12.81 -6.20
CA THR A 576 9.81 13.58 -6.01
C THR A 576 9.58 15.07 -6.30
N TYR A 577 8.89 15.39 -7.39
CA TYR A 577 8.53 16.77 -7.75
C TYR A 577 7.65 17.44 -6.67
N LEU A 578 6.58 16.77 -6.21
CA LEU A 578 5.65 17.33 -5.23
C LEU A 578 6.28 17.50 -3.84
N ASN A 579 7.21 16.62 -3.45
CA ASN A 579 7.89 16.69 -2.16
C ASN A 579 8.99 17.76 -2.12
N TYR A 580 9.79 17.90 -3.19
CA TYR A 580 11.04 18.67 -3.15
C TYR A 580 11.06 19.93 -4.02
N VAL A 581 10.23 19.99 -5.06
CA VAL A 581 10.28 21.07 -6.07
C VAL A 581 9.04 21.97 -5.97
N SER A 582 7.84 21.40 -6.01
CA SER A 582 6.59 22.15 -5.97
C SER A 582 6.39 22.77 -4.58
N LEU A 583 6.19 24.08 -4.56
CA LEU A 583 5.72 24.76 -3.34
C LEU A 583 4.31 24.30 -2.98
N ASP A 584 4.05 24.21 -1.68
CA ASP A 584 2.73 23.98 -1.09
C ASP A 584 2.46 25.09 -0.07
N GLY A 585 1.86 26.17 -0.55
CA GLY A 585 1.88 27.47 0.11
C GLY A 585 3.25 28.14 -0.09
N LYS A 586 3.94 28.45 1.02
CA LYS A 586 5.25 29.13 0.99
C LYS A 586 6.46 28.19 0.97
N LYS A 587 6.27 26.92 1.32
CA LYS A 587 7.35 25.93 1.53
C LYS A 587 7.04 24.63 0.82
N THR A 588 8.06 23.86 0.47
CA THR A 588 7.85 22.47 -0.02
C THR A 588 7.55 21.53 1.15
N PRO A 589 6.88 20.40 0.93
CA PRO A 589 6.72 19.39 1.97
C PRO A 589 8.03 18.93 2.59
N ALA A 590 9.09 18.74 1.79
CA ALA A 590 10.41 18.37 2.29
C ALA A 590 11.07 19.46 3.16
N GLU A 591 10.81 20.74 2.86
CA GLU A 591 11.26 21.85 3.70
C GLU A 591 10.49 21.89 5.02
N LYS A 592 9.16 21.72 4.99
CA LYS A 592 8.32 21.64 6.19
C LYS A 592 8.76 20.49 7.11
N LEU A 593 9.15 19.36 6.52
CA LEU A 593 9.62 18.18 7.26
C LEU A 593 11.06 18.32 7.79
N GLY A 594 11.91 19.12 7.13
CA GLY A 594 13.32 19.30 7.49
C GLY A 594 14.31 18.42 6.70
N LEU A 595 13.87 17.77 5.62
CA LEU A 595 14.73 17.02 4.69
C LEU A 595 15.44 17.92 3.65
N ALA A 596 14.93 19.13 3.45
CA ALA A 596 15.50 20.13 2.55
C ALA A 596 15.55 21.51 3.25
N LYS A 597 16.53 22.33 2.88
CA LYS A 597 16.63 23.72 3.38
C LYS A 597 15.73 24.71 2.62
N GLY A 598 15.16 24.28 1.50
CA GLY A 598 14.33 25.07 0.60
C GLY A 598 13.92 24.24 -0.62
N PRO A 599 13.23 24.83 -1.61
CA PRO A 599 12.88 24.15 -2.85
C PRO A 599 14.14 23.72 -3.60
N VAL A 600 14.17 22.45 -4.01
CA VAL A 600 15.26 21.88 -4.79
C VAL A 600 14.98 22.16 -6.27
N ARG A 601 15.98 22.61 -7.03
CA ARG A 601 15.81 22.82 -8.47
C ARG A 601 15.65 21.46 -9.14
N LEU A 602 14.66 21.33 -10.03
CA LEU A 602 14.40 20.07 -10.73
C LEU A 602 15.64 19.59 -11.50
N ARG A 603 16.36 20.51 -12.13
CA ARG A 603 17.64 20.22 -12.80
C ARG A 603 18.67 19.55 -11.89
N ASP A 604 18.80 20.00 -10.64
CA ASP A 604 19.75 19.42 -9.68
C ASP A 604 19.35 17.98 -9.29
N ILE A 605 18.07 17.62 -9.40
CA ILE A 605 17.60 16.24 -9.18
C ILE A 605 17.88 15.40 -10.42
N LEU A 606 17.51 15.92 -11.60
CA LEU A 606 17.54 15.17 -12.85
C LEU A 606 18.95 14.89 -13.36
N PHE A 607 19.95 15.66 -12.96
CA PHE A 607 21.35 15.49 -13.35
C PHE A 607 22.28 15.25 -12.14
N HIS A 608 21.70 14.82 -11.02
CA HIS A 608 22.42 14.35 -9.84
C HIS A 608 23.21 13.07 -10.10
#